data_AF-X1RI20-F1
#
_entry.id   AF-X1RI20-F1
#
_cell.length_a   1.000
_cell.length_b   1.000
_cell.length_c   1.000
_cell.angle_alpha   90.00
_cell.angle_beta   90.00
_cell.angle_gamma   90.00
#
_symmetry.space_group_name_H-M   'P 1'
#
loop_
_entity.id
_entity.type
_entity.pdbx_description
1 polymer ?
#
loop_
_entity_poly.entity_id
_entity_poly.type
_entity_poly.pdbx_seq_one_letter_code
_entity_poly.pdbx_strand_id
1 'polypeptide(L)'
;RPEFALVLNIIVDVVRKHELVAILDPVSISSAGERLSSEGFELEIERSLFPYIKILTPNLSEAGFYANRDLLNKTIDNITELKEAAIILVKKLYSDDQALDTEKAVVIKSVGTKQGEIFDLVCISKGIGSNENYEFKLYQKPKLSFNGNVHGTGCVFSSAITAFLAKGNPLAMAIEKAESFFDAKFQKFIELPNKGKVIDLTISDKRVEVINQIKEIYNFISKSKKFSKLIPEVRMNISGSLHNATSKKDIAGIEGRITIINDYPQASGEIKFGVSNHTARL
;
A
#
# COMPACT_ATOMS: atom_id res chain seq x y z
N ARG A 1 14.19 7.87 -25.70
CA ARG A 1 14.70 6.75 -26.53
C ARG A 1 13.54 6.17 -27.32
N PRO A 2 13.67 5.89 -28.62
CA PRO A 2 12.58 5.39 -29.47
C PRO A 2 11.94 4.08 -28.97
N GLU A 3 12.68 3.27 -28.22
CA GLU A 3 12.20 2.01 -27.64
C GLU A 3 11.05 2.17 -26.63
N PHE A 4 11.00 3.27 -25.88
CA PHE A 4 9.93 3.50 -24.90
C PHE A 4 8.59 3.85 -25.53
N ALA A 5 8.62 4.67 -26.59
CA ALA A 5 7.42 5.00 -27.36
C ALA A 5 6.83 3.74 -28.00
N LEU A 6 7.68 2.82 -28.48
CA LEU A 6 7.24 1.54 -29.02
C LEU A 6 6.50 0.69 -27.96
N VAL A 7 7.06 0.59 -26.74
CA VAL A 7 6.41 -0.16 -25.65
C VAL A 7 5.07 0.46 -25.26
N LEU A 8 5.00 1.79 -25.13
CA LEU A 8 3.74 2.48 -24.81
C LEU A 8 2.68 2.27 -25.89
N ASN A 9 3.06 2.34 -27.18
CA ASN A 9 2.16 2.06 -28.29
C ASN A 9 1.61 0.64 -28.23
N ILE A 10 2.46 -0.37 -27.96
CA ILE A 10 2.01 -1.76 -27.80
C ILE A 10 1.01 -1.89 -26.64
N ILE A 11 1.28 -1.22 -25.51
CA ILE A 11 0.36 -1.24 -24.35
C ILE A 11 -0.99 -0.62 -24.73
N VAL A 12 -0.97 0.55 -25.37
CA VAL A 12 -2.19 1.24 -25.83
C VAL A 12 -2.97 0.36 -26.80
N ASP A 13 -2.30 -0.26 -27.78
CA ASP A 13 -2.93 -1.13 -28.75
C ASP A 13 -3.61 -2.34 -28.07
N VAL A 14 -2.96 -2.95 -27.08
CA VAL A 14 -3.54 -4.05 -26.30
C VAL A 14 -4.74 -3.59 -25.47
N VAL A 15 -4.63 -2.45 -24.77
CA VAL A 15 -5.72 -1.89 -23.97
C VAL A 15 -6.94 -1.61 -24.84
N ARG A 16 -6.74 -1.01 -26.02
CA ARG A 16 -7.83 -0.69 -26.95
C ARG A 16 -8.42 -1.94 -27.60
N LYS A 17 -7.57 -2.83 -28.12
CA LYS A 17 -8.00 -4.05 -28.81
C LYS A 17 -8.85 -4.96 -27.94
N HIS A 18 -8.56 -4.99 -26.63
CA HIS A 18 -9.25 -5.85 -25.68
C HIS A 18 -10.17 -5.09 -24.73
N GLU A 19 -10.43 -3.80 -24.96
CA GLU A 19 -11.30 -2.94 -24.15
C GLU A 19 -10.99 -3.04 -22.64
N LEU A 20 -9.70 -3.07 -22.30
CA LEU A 20 -9.26 -3.33 -20.94
C LEU A 20 -9.55 -2.13 -20.03
N VAL A 21 -10.03 -2.42 -18.83
CA VAL A 21 -10.07 -1.43 -17.74
C VAL A 21 -8.66 -1.27 -17.17
N ALA A 22 -7.95 -0.24 -17.63
CA ALA A 22 -6.55 -0.04 -17.27
C ALA A 22 -6.38 0.75 -15.96
N ILE A 23 -5.48 0.25 -15.11
CA ILE A 23 -5.02 0.91 -13.88
C ILE A 23 -3.53 1.17 -14.03
N LEU A 24 -3.11 2.41 -13.78
CA LEU A 24 -1.72 2.82 -13.93
C LEU A 24 -1.10 3.19 -12.58
N ASP A 25 -0.05 2.47 -12.19
CA ASP A 25 0.89 2.87 -11.14
C ASP A 25 2.11 3.52 -11.80
N PRO A 26 2.22 4.87 -11.82
CA PRO A 26 3.18 5.57 -12.67
C PRO A 26 4.57 5.66 -12.02
N VAL A 27 5.14 4.50 -11.71
CA VAL A 27 6.39 4.35 -10.96
C VAL A 27 7.53 5.10 -11.66
N SER A 28 8.04 6.15 -11.03
CA SER A 28 9.06 7.04 -11.62
C SER A 28 10.49 6.79 -11.09
N ILE A 29 10.63 6.13 -9.94
CA ILE A 29 11.92 5.87 -9.27
C ILE A 29 12.00 4.40 -8.90
N SER A 30 13.12 3.74 -9.23
CA SER A 30 13.33 2.34 -8.86
C SER A 30 13.56 2.21 -7.35
N SER A 31 13.29 1.03 -6.81
CA SER A 31 13.69 0.62 -5.47
C SER A 31 15.19 0.81 -5.15
N ALA A 32 16.05 1.00 -6.17
CA ALA A 32 17.49 1.24 -6.04
C ALA A 32 17.87 2.74 -5.99
N GLY A 33 16.89 3.66 -6.06
CA GLY A 33 17.13 5.11 -6.01
C GLY A 33 17.55 5.73 -7.35
N GLU A 34 17.70 4.93 -8.40
CA GLU A 34 17.87 5.43 -9.76
C GLU A 34 16.52 5.85 -10.35
N ARG A 35 16.47 7.05 -10.92
CA ARG A 35 15.34 7.54 -11.72
C ARG A 35 15.15 6.56 -12.88
N LEU A 36 14.04 5.82 -12.89
CA LEU A 36 13.76 4.80 -13.92
C LEU A 36 13.54 5.44 -15.29
N SER A 37 13.10 6.68 -15.28
CA SER A 37 12.77 7.49 -16.43
C SER A 37 13.94 8.36 -16.85
N SER A 38 14.39 8.19 -18.10
CA SER A 38 15.10 9.25 -18.80
C SER A 38 14.21 10.49 -18.91
N GLU A 39 14.80 11.70 -18.90
CA GLU A 39 14.06 12.94 -19.18
C GLU A 39 13.06 12.75 -20.34
N GLY A 40 11.77 12.96 -20.05
CA GLY A 40 10.68 12.90 -21.03
C GLY A 40 9.86 11.61 -21.09
N PHE A 41 10.24 10.53 -20.37
CA PHE A 41 9.42 9.30 -20.39
C PHE A 41 8.08 9.47 -19.69
N GLU A 42 8.04 10.17 -18.56
CA GLU A 42 6.79 10.46 -17.85
C GLU A 42 5.86 11.35 -18.69
N LEU A 43 6.42 12.31 -19.43
CA LEU A 43 5.64 13.13 -20.37
C LEU A 43 5.04 12.28 -21.49
N GLU A 44 5.76 11.26 -21.95
CA GLU A 44 5.26 10.31 -22.95
C GLU A 44 4.17 9.39 -22.36
N ILE A 45 4.32 8.94 -21.11
CA ILE A 45 3.25 8.20 -20.39
C ILE A 45 1.99 9.07 -20.30
N GLU A 46 2.14 10.33 -19.87
CA GLU A 46 1.01 11.24 -19.75
C GLU A 46 0.31 11.42 -21.09
N ARG A 47 1.07 11.69 -22.17
CA ARG A 47 0.49 11.95 -23.49
C ARG A 47 -0.15 10.71 -24.11
N SER A 48 0.51 9.56 -24.00
CA SER A 48 0.15 8.38 -24.79
C SER A 48 -0.75 7.41 -24.03
N LEU A 49 -0.66 7.36 -22.69
CA LEU A 49 -1.34 6.35 -21.89
C LEU A 49 -2.54 6.89 -21.09
N PHE A 50 -2.44 8.09 -20.51
CA PHE A 50 -3.51 8.63 -19.63
C PHE A 50 -4.93 8.64 -20.22
N PRO A 51 -5.13 8.92 -21.53
CA PRO A 51 -6.47 8.85 -22.13
C PRO A 51 -7.21 7.53 -21.87
N TYR A 52 -6.45 6.43 -21.80
CA TYR A 52 -6.96 5.06 -21.69
C TYR A 52 -7.00 4.53 -20.24
N ILE A 53 -6.55 5.32 -19.26
CA ILE A 53 -6.49 4.91 -17.86
C ILE A 53 -7.81 5.20 -17.15
N LYS A 54 -8.35 4.17 -16.47
CA LYS A 54 -9.52 4.28 -15.60
C LYS A 54 -9.13 4.80 -14.21
N ILE A 55 -8.02 4.30 -13.67
CA ILE A 55 -7.52 4.66 -12.32
C ILE A 55 -6.02 4.91 -12.36
N LEU A 56 -5.59 6.09 -11.90
CA LEU A 56 -4.19 6.43 -11.69
C LEU A 56 -3.85 6.35 -10.20
N THR A 57 -2.76 5.69 -9.82
CA THR A 57 -2.37 5.52 -8.41
C THR A 57 -1.00 6.12 -8.11
N PRO A 58 -0.76 7.43 -8.30
CA PRO A 58 0.55 8.01 -8.08
C PRO A 58 0.87 8.10 -6.57
N ASN A 59 2.15 8.04 -6.20
CA ASN A 59 2.59 8.57 -4.90
C ASN A 59 2.62 10.11 -4.91
N LEU A 60 2.92 10.75 -3.77
CA LEU A 60 2.95 12.21 -3.66
C LEU A 60 3.93 12.90 -4.64
N SER A 61 5.10 12.30 -4.87
CA SER A 61 6.11 12.86 -5.80
C SER A 61 5.65 12.76 -7.25
N GLU A 62 5.11 11.60 -7.64
CA GLU A 62 4.52 11.36 -8.96
C GLU A 62 3.33 12.29 -9.20
N ALA A 63 2.45 12.43 -8.21
CA ALA A 63 1.31 13.33 -8.28
C ALA A 63 1.76 14.78 -8.50
N GLY A 64 2.81 15.23 -7.81
CA GLY A 64 3.36 16.57 -8.01
C GLY A 64 3.91 16.78 -9.41
N PHE A 65 4.65 15.79 -9.93
CA PHE A 65 5.16 15.81 -11.30
C PHE A 65 4.03 15.92 -12.33
N TYR A 66 3.09 14.96 -12.33
CA TYR A 66 2.01 14.92 -13.31
C TYR A 66 0.98 16.04 -13.11
N ALA A 67 0.80 16.59 -11.91
CA ALA A 67 -0.09 17.74 -11.70
C ALA A 67 0.59 19.07 -12.03
N ASN A 68 1.91 19.08 -12.27
CA ASN A 68 2.73 20.28 -12.35
C ASN A 68 2.49 21.20 -11.13
N ARG A 69 2.64 20.60 -9.94
CA ARG A 69 2.44 21.23 -8.63
C ARG A 69 3.57 20.81 -7.70
N ASP A 70 4.04 21.75 -6.86
CA ASP A 70 4.95 21.39 -5.77
C ASP A 70 4.16 20.76 -4.62
N LEU A 71 4.15 19.43 -4.63
CA LEU A 71 3.54 18.63 -3.56
C LEU A 71 4.58 18.07 -2.58
N LEU A 72 5.86 18.39 -2.76
CA LEU A 72 6.90 17.90 -1.87
C LEU A 72 6.64 18.44 -0.46
N ASN A 73 6.74 17.56 0.53
CA ASN A 73 6.48 17.85 1.95
C ASN A 73 5.04 18.27 2.28
N LYS A 74 4.10 18.25 1.33
CA LYS A 74 2.68 18.46 1.63
C LYS A 74 2.16 17.32 2.49
N THR A 75 1.29 17.69 3.43
CA THR A 75 0.66 16.75 4.37
C THR A 75 -0.85 16.86 4.27
N ILE A 76 -1.57 16.07 5.07
CA ILE A 76 -3.03 16.20 5.16
C ILE A 76 -3.51 17.61 5.55
N ASP A 77 -2.68 18.39 6.24
CA ASP A 77 -2.97 19.80 6.57
C ASP A 77 -3.13 20.65 5.29
N ASN A 78 -2.57 20.22 4.16
CA ASN A 78 -2.65 20.85 2.84
C ASN A 78 -3.72 20.21 1.94
N ILE A 79 -4.81 19.68 2.52
CA ILE A 79 -5.82 18.91 1.78
C ILE A 79 -6.39 19.64 0.56
N THR A 80 -6.55 20.96 0.62
CA THR A 80 -7.07 21.74 -0.52
C THR A 80 -6.13 21.64 -1.73
N GLU A 81 -4.83 21.83 -1.53
CA GLU A 81 -3.82 21.73 -2.59
C GLU A 81 -3.74 20.29 -3.16
N LEU A 82 -3.88 19.29 -2.29
CA LEU A 82 -3.91 17.88 -2.70
C LEU A 82 -5.15 17.55 -3.53
N LYS A 83 -6.32 18.08 -3.15
CA LYS A 83 -7.56 17.93 -3.92
C LYS A 83 -7.47 18.63 -5.27
N GLU A 84 -6.89 19.82 -5.33
CA GLU A 84 -6.64 20.52 -6.59
C GLU A 84 -5.73 19.71 -7.52
N ALA A 85 -4.63 19.16 -6.99
CA ALA A 85 -3.76 18.27 -7.75
C ALA A 85 -4.51 17.01 -8.23
N ALA A 86 -5.33 16.39 -7.38
CA ALA A 86 -6.13 15.23 -7.77
C ALA A 86 -7.14 15.57 -8.88
N ILE A 87 -7.78 16.74 -8.83
CA ILE A 87 -8.67 17.23 -9.91
C ILE A 87 -7.88 17.39 -11.21
N ILE A 88 -6.71 18.05 -11.18
CA ILE A 88 -5.86 18.22 -12.37
C ILE A 88 -5.53 16.86 -12.99
N LEU A 89 -5.09 15.91 -12.18
CA LEU A 89 -4.74 14.56 -12.62
C LEU A 89 -5.93 13.83 -13.23
N VAL A 90 -7.09 13.87 -12.56
CA VAL A 90 -8.32 13.25 -13.08
C VAL A 90 -8.69 13.87 -14.42
N LYS A 91 -8.63 15.20 -14.57
CA LYS A 91 -8.89 15.89 -15.85
C LYS A 91 -7.96 15.42 -16.95
N LYS A 92 -6.67 15.22 -16.66
CA LYS A 92 -5.71 14.69 -17.64
C LYS A 92 -6.06 13.27 -18.12
N LEU A 93 -6.75 12.47 -17.30
CA LEU A 93 -7.24 11.16 -17.75
C LEU A 93 -8.35 11.27 -18.80
N TYR A 94 -9.07 12.39 -18.88
CA TYR A 94 -10.11 12.66 -19.89
C TYR A 94 -9.58 13.47 -21.09
N SER A 95 -8.26 13.40 -21.36
CA SER A 95 -7.65 14.14 -22.47
C SER A 95 -8.11 13.70 -23.87
N ASP A 96 -8.84 12.59 -23.97
CA ASP A 96 -9.51 12.15 -25.20
C ASP A 96 -11.04 12.26 -25.02
N ASP A 97 -11.69 12.99 -25.93
CA ASP A 97 -13.11 13.35 -25.90
C ASP A 97 -14.05 12.13 -26.00
N GLN A 98 -13.53 10.94 -26.26
CA GLN A 98 -14.34 9.73 -26.49
C GLN A 98 -14.88 9.07 -25.21
N ALA A 99 -14.50 9.52 -24.02
CA ALA A 99 -14.87 8.86 -22.76
C ALA A 99 -15.30 9.83 -21.64
N LEU A 100 -15.89 10.98 -22.02
CA LEU A 100 -16.29 12.04 -21.10
C LEU A 100 -17.35 11.61 -20.07
N ASP A 101 -18.18 10.61 -20.38
CA ASP A 101 -19.24 10.11 -19.47
C ASP A 101 -18.81 8.88 -18.65
N THR A 102 -17.53 8.51 -18.65
CA THR A 102 -17.04 7.32 -17.93
C THR A 102 -16.41 7.70 -16.60
N GLU A 103 -16.76 7.00 -15.51
CA GLU A 103 -16.14 7.31 -14.20
C GLU A 103 -14.62 7.09 -14.24
N LYS A 104 -13.81 8.01 -13.73
CA LYS A 104 -12.35 7.84 -13.60
C LYS A 104 -11.89 8.26 -12.21
N ALA A 105 -10.75 7.73 -11.77
CA ALA A 105 -10.24 8.05 -10.45
C ALA A 105 -8.73 8.25 -10.38
N VAL A 106 -8.33 9.04 -9.39
CA VAL A 106 -6.93 9.21 -8.98
C VAL A 106 -6.85 8.88 -7.50
N VAL A 107 -5.85 8.07 -7.13
CA VAL A 107 -5.53 7.73 -5.73
C VAL A 107 -4.13 8.21 -5.42
N ILE A 108 -4.00 9.40 -4.81
CA ILE A 108 -2.71 9.94 -4.38
C ILE A 108 -2.30 9.24 -3.08
N LYS A 109 -1.29 8.38 -3.19
CA LYS A 109 -0.83 7.51 -2.09
C LYS A 109 0.17 8.18 -1.16
N SER A 110 0.17 7.72 0.09
CA SER A 110 1.22 7.96 1.09
C SER A 110 1.44 9.44 1.42
N VAL A 111 0.36 10.22 1.48
CA VAL A 111 0.39 11.59 1.99
C VAL A 111 0.70 11.54 3.49
N GLY A 112 1.84 12.08 3.89
CA GLY A 112 2.27 12.05 5.28
C GLY A 112 1.41 12.95 6.18
N THR A 113 1.45 12.67 7.49
CA THR A 113 0.99 13.59 8.53
C THR A 113 2.12 13.97 9.48
N LYS A 114 1.93 15.05 10.23
CA LYS A 114 2.82 15.45 11.33
C LYS A 114 2.87 14.44 12.48
N GLN A 115 1.89 13.54 12.58
CA GLN A 115 1.71 12.61 13.71
C GLN A 115 2.20 11.19 13.41
N GLY A 116 2.87 10.95 12.28
CA GLY A 116 3.38 9.62 11.95
C GLY A 116 2.31 8.67 11.42
N GLU A 117 1.25 9.20 10.81
CA GLU A 117 0.28 8.46 10.00
C GLU A 117 0.42 8.83 8.52
N ILE A 118 -0.12 8.00 7.64
CA ILE A 118 -0.20 8.28 6.20
C ILE A 118 -1.66 8.19 5.74
N PHE A 119 -1.99 8.96 4.71
CA PHE A 119 -3.30 8.98 4.10
C PHE A 119 -3.20 8.75 2.60
N ASP A 120 -4.20 8.05 2.06
CA ASP A 120 -4.43 7.98 0.63
C ASP A 120 -5.64 8.87 0.30
N LEU A 121 -5.45 9.80 -0.63
CA LEU A 121 -6.51 10.70 -1.12
C LEU A 121 -7.07 10.14 -2.42
N VAL A 122 -8.34 9.79 -2.39
CA VAL A 122 -9.08 9.30 -3.55
C VAL A 122 -9.94 10.43 -4.11
N CYS A 123 -9.84 10.67 -5.42
CA CYS A 123 -10.71 11.55 -6.18
C CYS A 123 -11.39 10.71 -7.27
N ILE A 124 -12.72 10.67 -7.27
CA ILE A 124 -13.53 9.99 -8.28
C ILE A 124 -14.31 11.05 -9.03
N SER A 125 -14.19 11.06 -10.35
CA SER A 125 -15.04 11.83 -11.26
C SER A 125 -16.03 10.88 -11.92
N LYS A 126 -17.30 11.32 -12.04
CA LYS A 126 -18.33 10.58 -12.78
C LYS A 126 -18.39 10.93 -14.27
N GLY A 127 -17.46 11.75 -14.73
CA GLY A 127 -17.41 12.30 -16.08
C GLY A 127 -17.06 13.79 -16.06
N ILE A 128 -16.72 14.33 -17.24
CA ILE A 128 -16.48 15.77 -17.46
C ILE A 128 -17.60 16.32 -18.34
N GLY A 129 -18.26 17.37 -17.87
CA GLY A 129 -19.39 18.02 -18.54
C GLY A 129 -19.84 19.28 -17.80
N SER A 130 -21.07 19.76 -18.05
CA SER A 130 -21.58 21.02 -17.49
C SER A 130 -21.76 21.05 -15.96
N ASN A 131 -21.72 19.89 -15.30
CA ASN A 131 -21.72 19.74 -13.84
C ASN A 131 -20.64 18.74 -13.43
N GLU A 132 -19.37 19.13 -13.57
CA GLU A 132 -18.23 18.33 -13.07
C GLU A 132 -18.47 18.00 -11.58
N ASN A 133 -18.55 16.71 -11.25
CA ASN A 133 -18.74 16.26 -9.87
C ASN A 133 -17.55 15.37 -9.47
N TYR A 134 -16.83 15.82 -8.44
CA TYR A 134 -15.69 15.12 -7.85
C TYR A 134 -16.06 14.65 -6.45
N GLU A 135 -16.05 13.34 -6.25
CA GLU A 135 -16.18 12.71 -4.94
C GLU A 135 -14.79 12.48 -4.35
N PHE A 136 -14.59 12.92 -3.10
CA PHE A 136 -13.33 12.74 -2.40
C PHE A 136 -13.49 11.80 -1.22
N LYS A 137 -12.56 10.86 -1.06
CA LYS A 137 -12.43 10.01 0.13
C LYS A 137 -11.00 10.02 0.64
N LEU A 138 -10.86 9.91 1.96
CA LEU A 138 -9.59 9.82 2.64
C LEU A 138 -9.53 8.47 3.36
N TYR A 139 -8.47 7.72 3.12
CA TYR A 139 -8.19 6.46 3.81
C TYR A 139 -6.96 6.65 4.69
N GLN A 140 -7.15 6.55 6.01
CA GLN A 140 -6.10 6.68 7.00
C GLN A 140 -5.43 5.35 7.25
N LYS A 141 -4.10 5.32 7.25
CA LYS A 141 -3.32 4.11 7.51
C LYS A 141 -2.16 4.39 8.48
N PRO A 142 -1.79 3.40 9.32
CA PRO A 142 -0.61 3.53 10.16
C PRO A 142 0.65 3.69 9.29
N LYS A 143 1.50 4.67 9.58
CA LYS A 143 2.82 4.75 8.92
C LYS A 143 3.69 3.64 9.49
N LEU A 144 4.00 2.66 8.65
CA LEU A 144 4.82 1.56 9.08
C LEU A 144 6.30 1.95 8.97
N SER A 145 6.95 2.10 10.11
CA SER A 145 8.40 2.23 10.20
C SER A 145 9.03 0.83 10.25
N PHE A 146 9.44 0.32 9.08
CA PHE A 146 10.26 -0.89 9.03
C PHE A 146 11.74 -0.53 9.02
N ASN A 147 12.57 -1.31 9.71
CA ASN A 147 13.99 -1.36 9.42
C ASN A 147 14.15 -2.04 8.05
N GLY A 148 14.59 -1.28 7.05
CA GLY A 148 14.73 -1.73 5.65
C GLY A 148 13.64 -1.18 4.73
N ASN A 149 13.93 -1.13 3.43
CA ASN A 149 12.97 -0.65 2.44
C ASN A 149 11.92 -1.74 2.16
N VAL A 150 10.64 -1.41 2.36
CA VAL A 150 9.54 -2.24 1.86
C VAL A 150 9.33 -1.93 0.39
N HIS A 151 9.27 -2.96 -0.44
CA HIS A 151 9.06 -2.82 -1.88
C HIS A 151 7.70 -3.40 -2.27
N GLY A 152 7.11 -2.87 -3.35
CA GLY A 152 5.91 -3.43 -3.95
C GLY A 152 4.58 -3.06 -3.29
N THR A 153 4.56 -2.12 -2.35
CA THR A 153 3.29 -1.63 -1.77
C THR A 153 2.40 -0.98 -2.83
N GLY A 154 2.99 -0.18 -3.73
CA GLY A 154 2.29 0.41 -4.87
C GLY A 154 1.72 -0.63 -5.82
N CYS A 155 2.55 -1.59 -6.25
CA CYS A 155 2.15 -2.64 -7.19
C CYS A 155 1.07 -3.57 -6.64
N VAL A 156 1.17 -3.95 -5.36
CA VAL A 156 0.15 -4.80 -4.73
C VAL A 156 -1.17 -4.03 -4.63
N PHE A 157 -1.15 -2.70 -4.50
CA PHE A 157 -2.35 -1.87 -4.39
C PHE A 157 -3.08 -1.75 -5.72
N SER A 158 -2.36 -1.38 -6.78
CA SER A 158 -2.92 -1.36 -8.14
C SER A 158 -3.41 -2.75 -8.57
N SER A 159 -2.69 -3.82 -8.21
CA SER A 159 -3.13 -5.21 -8.46
C SER A 159 -4.39 -5.58 -7.69
N ALA A 160 -4.52 -5.16 -6.43
CA ALA A 160 -5.72 -5.41 -5.62
C ALA A 160 -6.95 -4.69 -6.19
N ILE A 161 -6.81 -3.42 -6.59
CA ILE A 161 -7.88 -2.69 -7.29
C ILE A 161 -8.27 -3.44 -8.57
N THR A 162 -7.29 -3.85 -9.38
CA THR A 162 -7.52 -4.63 -10.62
C THR A 162 -8.35 -5.87 -10.34
N ALA A 163 -7.97 -6.65 -9.32
CA ALA A 163 -8.68 -7.87 -8.95
C ALA A 163 -10.11 -7.61 -8.45
N PHE A 164 -10.34 -6.53 -7.70
CA PHE A 164 -11.69 -6.20 -7.25
C PHE A 164 -12.58 -5.66 -8.37
N LEU A 165 -12.04 -4.86 -9.30
CA LEU A 165 -12.77 -4.48 -10.51
C LEU A 165 -13.12 -5.70 -11.37
N ALA A 166 -12.18 -6.62 -11.57
CA ALA A 166 -12.40 -7.86 -12.33
C ALA A 166 -13.48 -8.76 -11.69
N LYS A 167 -13.69 -8.65 -10.38
CA LYS A 167 -14.80 -9.31 -9.65
C LYS A 167 -16.15 -8.58 -9.80
N GLY A 168 -16.25 -7.55 -10.63
CA GLY A 168 -17.47 -6.78 -10.88
C GLY A 168 -17.82 -5.76 -9.79
N ASN A 169 -16.88 -5.40 -8.91
CA ASN A 169 -17.15 -4.38 -7.90
C ASN A 169 -17.19 -2.99 -8.55
N PRO A 170 -18.13 -2.11 -8.16
CA PRO A 170 -18.11 -0.70 -8.58
C PRO A 170 -16.79 0.00 -8.23
N LEU A 171 -16.42 1.03 -8.98
CA LEU A 171 -15.11 1.68 -8.87
C LEU A 171 -14.77 2.10 -7.43
N ALA A 172 -15.67 2.84 -6.78
CA ALA A 172 -15.47 3.31 -5.41
C ALA A 172 -15.27 2.14 -4.42
N MET A 173 -16.03 1.07 -4.60
CA MET A 173 -16.00 -0.13 -3.76
C MET A 173 -14.76 -0.99 -4.03
N ALA A 174 -14.25 -1.03 -5.27
CA ALA A 174 -13.02 -1.71 -5.60
C ALA A 174 -11.80 -1.03 -4.96
N ILE A 175 -11.78 0.32 -4.95
CA ILE A 175 -10.77 1.10 -4.23
C ILE A 175 -10.88 0.83 -2.73
N GLU A 176 -12.06 0.98 -2.14
CA GLU A 176 -12.28 0.73 -0.70
C GLU A 176 -11.86 -0.69 -0.25
N LYS A 177 -12.16 -1.70 -1.06
CA LYS A 177 -11.72 -3.07 -0.78
C LYS A 177 -10.20 -3.24 -0.91
N ALA A 178 -9.56 -2.56 -1.86
CA ALA A 178 -8.12 -2.56 -1.98
C ALA A 178 -7.45 -1.85 -0.79
N GLU A 179 -8.00 -0.72 -0.35
CA GLU A 179 -7.59 0.00 0.87
C GLU A 179 -7.66 -0.92 2.09
N SER A 180 -8.80 -1.58 2.28
CA SER A 180 -9.02 -2.54 3.38
C SER A 180 -8.11 -3.77 3.30
N PHE A 181 -7.87 -4.29 2.09
CA PHE A 181 -6.96 -5.41 1.86
C PHE A 181 -5.53 -5.05 2.26
N PHE A 182 -5.14 -3.80 2.02
CA PHE A 182 -3.86 -3.25 2.42
C PHE A 182 -3.73 -3.16 3.93
N ASP A 183 -4.71 -2.58 4.61
CA ASP A 183 -4.71 -2.45 6.07
C ASP A 183 -4.66 -3.80 6.79
N ALA A 184 -5.37 -4.80 6.28
CA ALA A 184 -5.39 -6.15 6.86
C ALA A 184 -4.05 -6.90 6.67
N LYS A 185 -3.34 -6.70 5.55
CA LYS A 185 -2.16 -7.49 5.15
C LYS A 185 -0.81 -6.83 5.38
N PHE A 186 -0.78 -5.53 5.60
CA PHE A 186 0.45 -4.76 5.81
C PHE A 186 1.26 -5.13 7.06
N GLN A 187 0.83 -6.14 7.83
CA GLN A 187 1.64 -6.73 8.88
C GLN A 187 2.53 -7.88 8.39
N LYS A 188 2.57 -8.24 7.10
CA LYS A 188 3.24 -9.46 6.64
C LYS A 188 4.27 -9.18 5.56
N PHE A 189 5.54 -9.25 5.95
CA PHE A 189 6.67 -9.18 5.05
C PHE A 189 7.52 -10.42 5.18
N ILE A 190 7.99 -10.94 4.05
CA ILE A 190 9.13 -11.85 4.03
C ILE A 190 10.38 -10.98 3.93
N GLU A 191 11.29 -11.14 4.88
CA GLU A 191 12.64 -10.61 4.74
C GLU A 191 13.40 -11.42 3.68
N LEU A 192 13.85 -10.71 2.65
CA LEU A 192 14.74 -11.24 1.63
C LEU A 192 16.17 -11.29 2.19
N PRO A 193 17.03 -12.19 1.67
CA PRO A 193 18.42 -12.34 2.12
C PRO A 193 19.25 -11.03 2.17
N ASN A 194 18.87 -10.04 1.36
CA ASN A 194 19.54 -8.73 1.26
C ASN A 194 18.83 -7.62 2.07
N LYS A 195 18.03 -7.95 3.10
CA LYS A 195 17.26 -7.02 3.95
C LYS A 195 16.09 -6.29 3.26
N GLY A 196 15.72 -6.68 2.04
CA GLY A 196 14.49 -6.22 1.38
C GLY A 196 13.25 -6.89 1.98
N LYS A 197 12.09 -6.25 1.94
CA LYS A 197 10.82 -6.79 2.46
C LYS A 197 9.77 -6.85 1.36
N VAL A 198 9.13 -8.03 1.18
CA VAL A 198 8.06 -8.26 0.19
C VAL A 198 6.78 -8.74 0.89
N ILE A 199 5.63 -8.27 0.43
CA ILE A 199 4.31 -8.64 0.99
C ILE A 199 4.03 -10.12 0.73
N ASP A 200 3.74 -10.89 1.79
CA ASP A 200 3.32 -12.29 1.66
C ASP A 200 1.81 -12.41 1.53
N LEU A 201 1.35 -12.66 0.30
CA LEU A 201 -0.06 -12.83 -0.02
C LEU A 201 -0.59 -14.26 0.26
N THR A 202 0.28 -15.22 0.61
CA THR A 202 -0.06 -16.65 0.70
C THR A 202 -0.61 -17.08 2.07
N ILE A 203 -0.48 -16.23 3.10
CA ILE A 203 -0.93 -16.58 4.45
C ILE A 203 -2.43 -16.33 4.61
N SER A 204 -3.18 -17.36 4.98
CA SER A 204 -4.64 -17.30 5.22
C SER A 204 -5.06 -16.24 6.25
N ASP A 205 -6.24 -15.65 6.08
CA ASP A 205 -6.80 -14.60 6.94
C ASP A 205 -6.83 -14.98 8.44
N LYS A 206 -7.21 -16.22 8.78
CA LYS A 206 -7.21 -16.70 10.17
C LYS A 206 -5.81 -16.67 10.82
N ARG A 207 -4.77 -16.97 10.03
CA ARG A 207 -3.38 -16.86 10.49
C ARG A 207 -2.93 -15.39 10.56
N VAL A 208 -3.51 -14.49 9.76
CA VAL A 208 -3.30 -13.03 9.91
C VAL A 208 -3.81 -12.57 11.27
N GLU A 209 -5.05 -12.91 11.60
CA GLU A 209 -5.72 -12.48 12.81
C GLU A 209 -4.91 -12.80 14.07
N VAL A 210 -4.46 -14.04 14.19
CA VAL A 210 -3.62 -14.49 15.31
C VAL A 210 -2.29 -13.72 15.39
N ILE A 211 -1.60 -13.50 14.26
CA ILE A 211 -0.35 -12.73 14.24
C ILE A 211 -0.59 -11.29 14.67
N ASN A 212 -1.65 -10.66 14.17
CA ASN A 212 -1.97 -9.27 14.47
C ASN A 212 -2.32 -9.08 15.95
N GLN A 213 -3.08 -10.00 16.55
CA GLN A 213 -3.36 -9.98 17.98
C GLN A 213 -2.07 -10.08 18.81
N ILE A 214 -1.15 -10.98 18.46
CA ILE A 214 0.16 -11.10 19.14
C ILE A 214 0.96 -9.79 18.98
N LYS A 215 0.92 -9.16 17.80
CA LYS A 215 1.60 -7.89 17.53
C LYS A 215 1.03 -6.73 18.32
N GLU A 216 -0.28 -6.63 18.44
CA GLU A 216 -0.94 -5.61 19.25
C GLU A 216 -0.53 -5.73 20.71
N ILE A 217 -0.56 -6.95 21.26
CA ILE A 217 -0.09 -7.22 22.62
C ILE A 217 1.39 -6.86 22.75
N TYR A 218 2.24 -7.28 21.81
CA TYR A 218 3.67 -6.96 21.82
C TYR A 218 3.94 -5.45 21.77
N ASN A 219 3.22 -4.71 20.92
CA ASN A 219 3.35 -3.27 20.78
C ASN A 219 2.90 -2.53 22.04
N PHE A 220 1.86 -3.04 22.71
CA PHE A 220 1.43 -2.51 23.99
C PHE A 220 2.51 -2.69 25.06
N ILE A 221 3.09 -3.90 25.18
CA ILE A 221 4.09 -4.17 26.22
C ILE A 221 5.43 -3.49 25.95
N SER A 222 5.90 -3.45 24.71
CA SER A 222 7.23 -2.94 24.35
C SER A 222 7.38 -1.44 24.58
N LYS A 223 6.27 -0.69 24.61
CA LYS A 223 6.24 0.74 24.92
C LYS A 223 6.25 1.06 26.42
N SER A 224 6.14 0.05 27.29
CA SER A 224 5.99 0.26 28.74
C SER A 224 7.21 -0.22 29.52
N LYS A 225 8.02 0.73 30.01
CA LYS A 225 9.14 0.45 30.93
C LYS A 225 8.68 -0.25 32.22
N LYS A 226 7.45 0.00 32.68
CA LYS A 226 6.87 -0.70 33.85
C LYS A 226 6.70 -2.20 33.58
N PHE A 227 6.41 -2.57 32.33
CA PHE A 227 6.21 -3.96 31.96
C PHE A 227 7.49 -4.79 32.03
N SER A 228 8.67 -4.17 31.90
CA SER A 228 9.96 -4.84 32.09
C SER A 228 10.08 -5.51 33.46
N LYS A 229 9.41 -4.99 34.50
CA LYS A 229 9.39 -5.61 35.83
C LYS A 229 8.61 -6.92 35.90
N LEU A 230 7.76 -7.19 34.91
CA LEU A 230 6.95 -8.41 34.80
C LEU A 230 7.64 -9.48 33.95
N ILE A 231 8.75 -9.14 33.29
CA ILE A 231 9.51 -10.09 32.47
C ILE A 231 10.48 -10.84 33.39
N PRO A 232 10.35 -12.18 33.52
CA PRO A 232 11.22 -12.96 34.37
C PRO A 232 12.64 -13.03 33.78
N GLU A 233 13.64 -13.38 34.59
CA GLU A 233 15.04 -13.55 34.15
C GLU A 233 15.18 -14.60 33.03
N VAL A 234 14.34 -15.64 33.08
CA VAL A 234 14.23 -16.67 32.03
C VAL A 234 13.55 -16.17 30.76
N ARG A 235 13.15 -14.89 30.70
CA ARG A 235 12.45 -14.23 29.60
C ARG A 235 11.05 -14.78 29.38
N MET A 236 10.26 -14.16 28.49
CA MET A 236 8.89 -14.59 28.20
C MET A 236 8.61 -14.74 26.70
N ASN A 237 7.45 -15.27 26.35
CA ASN A 237 6.95 -15.32 24.98
C ASN A 237 5.44 -15.01 24.98
N ILE A 238 4.94 -14.51 23.85
CA ILE A 238 3.50 -14.36 23.60
C ILE A 238 3.17 -15.35 22.48
N SER A 239 2.09 -16.11 22.65
CA SER A 239 1.66 -17.07 21.65
C SER A 239 0.16 -17.01 21.45
N GLY A 240 -0.28 -17.39 20.26
CA GLY A 240 -1.69 -17.45 19.87
C GLY A 240 -1.88 -18.60 18.89
N SER A 241 -3.08 -19.17 18.88
CA SER A 241 -3.39 -20.36 18.09
C SER A 241 -4.56 -20.13 17.16
N LEU A 242 -4.66 -20.94 16.11
CA LEU A 242 -5.92 -21.11 15.40
C LEU A 242 -6.95 -21.80 16.32
N HIS A 243 -8.25 -21.55 16.08
CA HIS A 243 -9.35 -22.09 16.90
C HIS A 243 -9.30 -23.64 17.05
N ASN A 244 -8.87 -24.35 16.00
CA ASN A 244 -8.76 -25.82 15.99
C ASN A 244 -7.30 -26.27 15.87
N ALA A 245 -6.38 -25.58 16.54
CA ALA A 245 -4.96 -25.93 16.49
C ALA A 245 -4.72 -27.34 17.05
N THR A 246 -4.16 -28.22 16.22
CA THR A 246 -3.80 -29.60 16.59
C THR A 246 -2.30 -29.85 16.49
N SER A 247 -1.57 -28.91 15.89
CA SER A 247 -0.15 -29.04 15.65
C SER A 247 0.59 -27.75 15.97
N LYS A 248 1.90 -27.86 16.19
CA LYS A 248 2.81 -26.71 16.34
C LYS A 248 2.68 -25.71 15.18
N LYS A 249 2.35 -26.18 13.98
CA LYS A 249 2.22 -25.33 12.78
C LYS A 249 1.01 -24.40 12.84
N ASP A 250 0.09 -24.64 13.77
CA ASP A 250 -1.13 -23.85 13.96
C ASP A 250 -1.03 -22.86 15.14
N ILE A 251 0.17 -22.77 15.72
CA ILE A 251 0.49 -21.88 16.84
C ILE A 251 1.55 -20.88 16.39
N ALA A 252 1.23 -19.60 16.54
CA ALA A 252 2.16 -18.49 16.32
C ALA A 252 2.77 -18.04 17.65
N GLY A 253 3.99 -17.54 17.57
CA GLY A 253 4.65 -16.90 18.69
C GLY A 253 5.84 -16.08 18.21
N ILE A 254 6.58 -15.48 19.15
CA ILE A 254 7.80 -14.75 18.85
C ILE A 254 8.95 -15.75 18.73
N GLU A 255 9.71 -15.69 17.63
CA GLU A 255 10.94 -16.46 17.47
C GLU A 255 11.96 -16.04 18.54
N GLY A 256 12.42 -17.02 19.32
CA GLY A 256 13.18 -16.75 20.54
C GLY A 256 12.29 -16.37 21.71
N ARG A 257 12.59 -15.24 22.37
CA ARG A 257 11.87 -14.74 23.55
C ARG A 257 11.86 -13.20 23.58
N ILE A 258 10.95 -12.63 24.35
CA ILE A 258 10.98 -11.21 24.73
C ILE A 258 11.92 -11.07 25.92
N THR A 259 12.93 -10.23 25.77
CA THR A 259 13.92 -9.89 26.80
C THR A 259 13.82 -8.41 27.17
N ILE A 260 14.64 -7.94 28.11
CA ILE A 260 14.77 -6.53 28.45
C ILE A 260 16.02 -5.97 27.76
N ILE A 261 15.88 -4.90 27.00
CA ILE A 261 16.98 -4.12 26.41
C ILE A 261 16.72 -2.65 26.72
N ASN A 262 17.71 -1.96 27.30
CA ASN A 262 17.60 -0.55 27.70
C ASN A 262 16.35 -0.25 28.54
N ASP A 263 16.01 -1.15 29.48
CA ASP A 263 14.81 -1.12 30.31
C ASP A 263 13.47 -1.31 29.60
N TYR A 264 13.44 -1.71 28.33
CA TYR A 264 12.21 -1.99 27.58
C TYR A 264 12.08 -3.45 27.15
N PRO A 265 10.86 -4.00 27.08
CA PRO A 265 10.63 -5.31 26.47
C PRO A 265 10.99 -5.29 24.97
N GLN A 266 11.79 -6.25 24.54
CA GLN A 266 12.19 -6.39 23.15
C GLN A 266 12.16 -7.85 22.70
N ALA A 267 11.47 -8.10 21.59
CA ALA A 267 11.44 -9.40 20.93
C ALA A 267 12.81 -9.73 20.30
N SER A 268 13.24 -10.99 20.45
CA SER A 268 14.50 -11.47 19.85
C SER A 268 14.38 -11.80 18.36
N GLY A 269 13.16 -11.90 17.83
CA GLY A 269 12.90 -12.34 16.45
C GLY A 269 11.46 -12.06 16.02
N GLU A 270 11.08 -12.60 14.86
CA GLU A 270 9.79 -12.33 14.23
C GLU A 270 8.62 -13.11 14.86
N ILE A 271 7.40 -12.61 14.66
CA ILE A 271 6.17 -13.33 15.00
C ILE A 271 5.76 -14.19 13.82
N LYS A 272 5.82 -15.51 13.95
CA LYS A 272 5.43 -16.45 12.90
C LYS A 272 4.91 -17.77 13.47
N PHE A 273 4.24 -18.56 12.65
CA PHE A 273 3.73 -19.88 13.02
C PHE A 273 4.86 -20.90 13.13
N GLY A 274 4.70 -21.88 14.03
CA GLY A 274 5.61 -23.03 14.12
C GLY A 274 6.94 -22.77 14.82
N VAL A 275 7.11 -21.64 15.52
CA VAL A 275 8.40 -21.26 16.13
C VAL A 275 8.66 -21.91 17.48
N SER A 276 7.72 -21.80 18.41
CA SER A 276 7.97 -22.19 19.80
C SER A 276 7.48 -23.59 20.07
N ASN A 277 8.38 -24.51 20.44
CA ASN A 277 7.98 -25.85 20.92
C ASN A 277 7.37 -25.80 22.32
N HIS A 278 7.77 -24.82 23.14
CA HIS A 278 7.38 -24.76 24.54
C HIS A 278 5.96 -24.24 24.71
N THR A 279 5.64 -23.12 24.06
CA THR A 279 4.29 -22.56 24.11
C THR A 279 3.29 -23.30 23.22
N ALA A 280 3.77 -24.06 22.22
CA ALA A 280 2.90 -24.92 21.41
C ALA A 280 2.41 -26.19 22.12
N ARG A 281 2.90 -26.45 23.34
CA ARG A 281 2.52 -27.61 24.17
C ARG A 281 1.63 -27.23 25.36
N LEU A 282 1.36 -25.93 25.53
CA LEU A 282 0.42 -25.39 26.52
C LEU A 282 -0.98 -25.37 25.92
#